data_AF-A0A7S2L7I5-F1
#
_entry.id   AF-A0A7S2L7I5-F1
#
_cell.length_a   1.000
_cell.length_b   1.000
_cell.length_c   1.000
_cell.angle_alpha   90.00
_cell.angle_beta   90.00
_cell.angle_gamma   90.00
#
_symmetry.space_group_name_H-M   'P 1'
#
loop_
_entity.id
_entity.type
_entity.pdbx_description
1 polymer ?
#
loop_
_entity_poly.entity_id
_entity_poly.type
_entity_poly.pdbx_seq_one_letter_code
_entity_poly.pdbx_strand_id
1 'polypeptide(L)'
;LKIPFTEEPCGDLVGYHSFVQNDIRFIVIDSYDVAIMQRCPNTSSKRKRAEGILSGNNHNFAADESKLNSPEGLTGVEKRFVAFNGAVDHIQLTWLRQTLQEAKEMGQRAIILSHQPIHPKSSSPVCLIWNYEEVLNILRDYRSTVIASFCGHAHKGGYHRDMKSGIHFRVIEAVLESPDPIKTFGIVDVHSDRLELRGDGACKSASYDFSHLNTF
;
A
#
# COMPACT_ATOMS: atom_id res chain seq x y z
N LEU A 1 -6.68 -2.47 20.81
CA LEU A 1 -6.30 -1.46 19.79
C LEU A 1 -7.58 -0.76 19.34
N LYS A 2 -7.73 0.55 19.58
CA LYS A 2 -8.84 1.32 18.98
C LYS A 2 -8.47 1.59 17.52
N ILE A 3 -8.56 0.56 16.68
CA ILE A 3 -8.37 0.73 15.23
C ILE A 3 -9.59 1.53 14.76
N PRO A 4 -9.42 2.72 14.15
CA PRO A 4 -10.52 3.55 13.72
C PRO A 4 -11.15 2.94 12.46
N PHE A 5 -12.03 1.95 12.65
CA PHE A 5 -12.87 1.47 11.57
C PHE A 5 -13.97 2.49 11.29
N THR A 6 -14.19 2.77 10.01
CA THR A 6 -15.31 3.59 9.53
C THR A 6 -16.29 2.66 8.83
N GLU A 7 -17.59 2.86 9.08
CA GLU A 7 -18.64 2.23 8.29
C GLU A 7 -18.95 3.13 7.10
N GLU A 8 -18.74 2.63 5.89
CA GLU A 8 -19.07 3.36 4.67
C GLU A 8 -20.57 3.25 4.32
N PRO A 9 -21.12 4.11 3.42
CA PRO A 9 -22.53 4.08 3.04
C PRO A 9 -23.05 2.73 2.52
N CYS A 10 -22.15 1.85 2.07
CA CYS A 10 -22.50 0.49 1.63
C CYS A 10 -22.62 -0.54 2.77
N GLY A 11 -22.43 -0.13 4.03
CA GLY A 11 -22.49 -0.99 5.23
C GLY A 11 -21.23 -1.83 5.46
N ASP A 12 -20.20 -1.66 4.62
CA ASP A 12 -18.91 -2.32 4.81
C ASP A 12 -18.02 -1.49 5.75
N LEU A 13 -17.31 -2.18 6.66
CA LEU A 13 -16.26 -1.57 7.47
C LEU A 13 -14.95 -1.44 6.69
N VAL A 14 -14.26 -0.33 6.90
CA VAL A 14 -12.96 0.01 6.28
C VAL A 14 -12.00 0.58 7.32
N GLY A 15 -10.70 0.37 7.12
CA GLY A 15 -9.65 0.67 8.12
C GLY A 15 -8.71 1.84 7.80
N TYR A 16 -8.99 2.65 6.77
CA TYR A 16 -8.13 3.77 6.38
C TYR A 16 -8.32 4.99 7.29
N HIS A 17 -7.24 5.70 7.58
CA HIS A 17 -7.27 6.92 8.41
C HIS A 17 -5.99 7.73 8.22
N SER A 18 -5.98 8.97 8.72
CA SER A 18 -4.75 9.78 8.77
C SER A 18 -4.61 10.50 10.10
N PHE A 19 -3.37 10.84 10.44
CA PHE A 19 -3.04 11.67 11.60
C PHE A 19 -1.77 12.47 11.31
N VAL A 20 -1.56 13.55 12.07
CA VAL A 20 -0.41 14.45 11.90
C VAL A 20 0.47 14.40 13.15
N GLN A 21 1.78 14.33 12.93
CA GLN A 21 2.79 14.45 13.96
C GLN A 21 3.98 15.23 13.40
N ASN A 22 4.38 16.32 14.06
CA ASN A 22 5.55 17.14 13.68
C ASN A 22 5.57 17.51 12.18
N ASP A 23 4.47 18.09 11.69
CA ASP A 23 4.27 18.50 10.28
C ASP A 23 4.36 17.37 9.24
N ILE A 24 4.32 16.10 9.70
CA ILE A 24 4.14 14.94 8.83
C ILE A 24 2.76 14.36 9.03
N ARG A 25 2.04 14.23 7.92
CA ARG A 25 0.81 13.46 7.83
C ARG A 25 1.12 12.01 7.51
N PHE A 26 0.75 11.12 8.41
CA PHE A 26 0.74 9.69 8.18
C PHE A 26 -0.63 9.31 7.62
N ILE A 27 -0.65 8.68 6.45
CA ILE A 27 -1.87 8.28 5.75
C ILE A 27 -1.86 6.76 5.65
N VAL A 28 -2.71 6.11 6.43
CA VAL A 28 -2.90 4.67 6.40
C VAL A 28 -4.01 4.37 5.41
N ILE A 29 -3.68 3.68 4.31
CA ILE A 29 -4.66 3.19 3.35
C ILE A 29 -5.02 1.73 3.65
N ASP A 30 -6.29 1.41 3.51
CA ASP A 30 -6.80 0.05 3.53
C ASP A 30 -6.67 -0.53 2.12
N SER A 31 -5.57 -1.26 1.87
CA SER A 31 -5.33 -1.91 0.58
C SER A 31 -6.23 -3.12 0.32
N TYR A 32 -7.03 -3.54 1.31
CA TYR A 32 -8.02 -4.61 1.21
C TYR A 32 -9.47 -4.09 1.24
N ASP A 33 -9.64 -2.80 0.94
CA ASP A 33 -10.94 -2.17 0.83
C ASP A 33 -11.84 -2.90 -0.19
N VAL A 34 -11.31 -3.29 -1.34
CA VAL A 34 -11.95 -4.26 -2.24
C VAL A 34 -11.15 -5.55 -2.22
N ALA A 35 -11.67 -6.59 -1.57
CA ALA A 35 -11.00 -7.88 -1.44
C ALA A 35 -11.98 -9.05 -1.25
N ILE A 36 -11.49 -10.27 -1.48
CA ILE A 36 -12.24 -11.50 -1.16
C ILE A 36 -12.13 -11.83 0.33
N MET A 37 -10.92 -11.73 0.89
CA MET A 37 -10.63 -12.11 2.26
C MET A 37 -11.42 -11.27 3.26
N GLN A 38 -11.95 -11.92 4.30
CA GLN A 38 -12.58 -11.28 5.46
C GLN A 38 -13.78 -10.36 5.16
N ARG A 39 -14.33 -10.38 3.93
CA ARG A 39 -15.58 -9.70 3.58
C ARG A 39 -16.73 -10.70 3.47
N CYS A 40 -17.92 -10.29 3.93
CA CYS A 40 -19.11 -11.13 3.93
C CYS A 40 -19.56 -11.46 2.49
N PRO A 41 -19.67 -12.73 2.08
CA PRO A 41 -20.08 -13.11 0.73
C PRO A 41 -21.51 -12.67 0.37
N ASN A 42 -22.40 -12.59 1.36
CA ASN A 42 -23.82 -12.35 1.10
C ASN A 42 -24.15 -10.85 1.03
N THR A 43 -23.55 -10.05 1.90
CA THR A 43 -23.94 -8.65 2.13
C THR A 43 -22.92 -7.63 1.63
N SER A 44 -21.63 -7.99 1.52
CA SER A 44 -20.59 -7.01 1.17
C SER A 44 -20.65 -6.65 -0.31
N SER A 45 -20.90 -5.37 -0.59
CA SER A 45 -20.83 -4.84 -1.96
C SER A 45 -19.39 -4.84 -2.47
N LYS A 46 -18.42 -4.58 -1.58
CA LYS A 46 -16.99 -4.59 -1.90
C LYS A 46 -16.49 -5.99 -2.24
N ARG A 47 -16.99 -7.03 -1.58
CA ARG A 47 -16.70 -8.42 -1.97
C ARG A 47 -17.23 -8.76 -3.37
N LYS A 48 -18.47 -8.40 -3.69
CA LYS A 48 -19.03 -8.64 -5.03
C LYS A 48 -18.21 -7.94 -6.12
N ARG A 49 -17.70 -6.72 -5.85
CA ARG A 49 -16.74 -6.05 -6.74
C ARG A 49 -15.43 -6.82 -6.88
N ALA A 50 -14.88 -7.32 -5.78
CA ALA A 50 -13.66 -8.12 -5.80
C ALA A 50 -13.81 -9.41 -6.62
N GLU A 51 -14.95 -10.09 -6.53
CA GLU A 51 -15.29 -11.27 -7.35
C GLU A 51 -15.35 -10.91 -8.85
N GLY A 52 -15.95 -9.76 -9.18
CA GLY A 52 -15.96 -9.26 -10.56
C GLY A 52 -14.57 -8.93 -11.10
N ILE A 53 -13.71 -8.31 -10.28
CA ILE A 53 -12.32 -8.00 -10.66
C ILE A 53 -11.54 -9.30 -10.89
N LEU A 54 -11.58 -10.25 -9.97
CA LEU A 54 -10.81 -11.49 -10.10
C LEU A 54 -11.32 -12.38 -11.24
N SER A 55 -12.63 -12.54 -11.41
CA SER A 55 -13.19 -13.32 -12.53
C SER A 55 -12.84 -12.73 -13.89
N GLY A 56 -12.72 -11.40 -13.99
CA GLY A 56 -12.31 -10.73 -15.22
C GLY A 56 -10.81 -10.79 -15.54
N ASN A 57 -9.95 -10.99 -14.53
CA ASN A 57 -8.49 -10.86 -14.70
C ASN A 57 -7.68 -12.12 -14.37
N ASN A 58 -8.27 -13.12 -13.72
CA ASN A 58 -7.62 -14.38 -13.37
C ASN A 58 -8.49 -15.58 -13.72
N HIS A 59 -8.14 -16.30 -14.78
CA HIS A 59 -8.86 -17.50 -15.22
C HIS A 59 -8.90 -18.62 -14.16
N ASN A 60 -7.95 -18.63 -13.22
CA ASN A 60 -7.93 -19.60 -12.13
C ASN A 60 -9.04 -19.35 -11.10
N PHE A 61 -9.52 -18.10 -10.97
CA PHE A 61 -10.54 -17.73 -10.01
C PHE A 61 -11.89 -18.38 -10.30
N ALA A 62 -12.28 -18.41 -11.59
CA ALA A 62 -13.55 -18.99 -12.02
C ALA A 62 -13.51 -20.53 -12.16
N ALA A 63 -12.32 -21.11 -12.21
CA ALA A 63 -12.14 -22.53 -12.52
C ALA A 63 -12.22 -23.43 -11.28
N ASP A 64 -11.68 -22.98 -10.14
CA ASP A 64 -11.46 -23.83 -8.97
C ASP A 64 -11.25 -22.98 -7.70
N GLU A 65 -12.07 -23.18 -6.67
CA GLU A 65 -11.94 -22.49 -5.38
C GLU A 65 -10.63 -22.81 -4.64
N SER A 66 -9.94 -23.90 -4.97
CA SER A 66 -8.60 -24.20 -4.45
C SER A 66 -7.50 -23.36 -5.11
N LYS A 67 -7.79 -22.71 -6.24
CA LYS A 67 -6.83 -21.96 -7.07
C LYS A 67 -7.01 -20.44 -7.03
N LEU A 68 -7.85 -19.91 -6.14
CA LEU A 68 -8.12 -18.46 -6.02
C LEU A 68 -6.84 -17.64 -5.79
N ASN A 69 -5.81 -18.24 -5.21
CA ASN A 69 -4.51 -17.64 -4.93
C ASN A 69 -3.45 -17.87 -6.03
N SER A 70 -3.77 -18.62 -7.08
CA SER A 70 -2.81 -19.00 -8.11
C SER A 70 -2.61 -17.88 -9.14
N PRO A 71 -1.36 -17.42 -9.36
CA PRO A 71 -1.03 -16.52 -10.47
C PRO A 71 -0.62 -17.29 -11.74
N GLU A 72 -0.87 -18.60 -11.80
CA GLU A 72 -0.48 -19.44 -12.94
C GLU A 72 -1.11 -18.93 -14.24
N GLY A 73 -0.32 -18.88 -15.32
CA GLY A 73 -0.75 -18.33 -16.61
C GLY A 73 -0.87 -16.80 -16.68
N LEU A 74 -0.75 -16.07 -15.56
CA LEU A 74 -0.67 -14.61 -15.56
C LEU A 74 0.76 -14.13 -15.80
N THR A 75 0.93 -12.98 -16.46
CA THR A 75 2.25 -12.44 -16.84
C THR A 75 2.44 -11.01 -16.36
N GLY A 76 3.70 -10.61 -16.14
CA GLY A 76 4.03 -9.25 -15.72
C GLY A 76 3.27 -8.80 -14.46
N VAL A 77 2.69 -7.60 -14.52
CA VAL A 77 1.90 -7.02 -13.44
C VAL A 77 0.56 -7.72 -13.23
N GLU A 78 0.04 -8.46 -14.21
CA GLU A 78 -1.25 -9.16 -14.09
C GLU A 78 -1.22 -10.27 -13.04
N LYS A 79 -0.03 -10.76 -12.68
CA LYS A 79 0.17 -11.69 -11.55
C LYS A 79 -0.38 -11.19 -10.21
N ARG A 80 -0.66 -9.89 -10.09
CA ARG A 80 -1.29 -9.28 -8.91
C ARG A 80 -2.72 -9.72 -8.67
N PHE A 81 -3.44 -10.20 -9.69
CA PHE A 81 -4.85 -10.57 -9.59
C PHE A 81 -5.05 -11.95 -8.95
N VAL A 82 -4.75 -12.04 -7.66
CA VAL A 82 -4.90 -13.24 -6.81
C VAL A 82 -5.67 -12.89 -5.54
N ALA A 83 -6.38 -13.86 -4.96
CA ALA A 83 -7.33 -13.61 -3.87
C ALA A 83 -6.71 -13.16 -2.53
N PHE A 84 -5.39 -13.33 -2.36
CA PHE A 84 -4.66 -12.80 -1.20
C PHE A 84 -4.30 -11.32 -1.31
N ASN A 85 -4.66 -10.66 -2.41
CA ASN A 85 -4.54 -9.23 -2.63
C ASN A 85 -5.91 -8.53 -2.57
N GLY A 86 -5.89 -7.21 -2.54
CA GLY A 86 -7.07 -6.36 -2.75
C GLY A 86 -6.77 -5.11 -3.57
N ALA A 87 -7.73 -4.20 -3.57
CA ALA A 87 -7.71 -2.87 -4.15
C ALA A 87 -8.18 -1.81 -3.14
N VAL A 88 -7.87 -0.55 -3.42
CA VAL A 88 -8.46 0.63 -2.74
C VAL A 88 -9.76 1.00 -3.47
N ASP A 89 -10.89 1.14 -2.75
CA ASP A 89 -12.17 1.49 -3.38
C ASP A 89 -12.24 2.98 -3.75
N HIS A 90 -13.12 3.33 -4.68
CA HIS A 90 -13.29 4.70 -5.17
C HIS A 90 -13.58 5.76 -4.09
N ILE A 91 -14.32 5.39 -3.03
CA ILE A 91 -14.57 6.27 -1.87
C ILE A 91 -13.25 6.61 -1.18
N GLN A 92 -12.43 5.58 -0.91
CA GLN A 92 -11.11 5.77 -0.31
C GLN A 92 -10.13 6.49 -1.25
N LEU A 93 -10.17 6.25 -2.57
CA LEU A 93 -9.35 7.01 -3.54
C LEU A 93 -9.70 8.51 -3.50
N THR A 94 -10.98 8.85 -3.38
CA THR A 94 -11.46 10.23 -3.25
C THR A 94 -10.96 10.85 -1.94
N TRP A 95 -11.11 10.13 -0.84
CA TRP A 95 -10.61 10.52 0.48
C TRP A 95 -9.09 10.72 0.49
N LEU A 96 -8.32 9.86 -0.19
CA LEU A 96 -6.86 9.96 -0.30
C LEU A 96 -6.45 11.26 -1.00
N ARG A 97 -7.13 11.61 -2.11
CA ARG A 97 -6.88 12.88 -2.81
C ARG A 97 -7.16 14.08 -1.91
N GLN A 98 -8.30 14.08 -1.22
CA GLN A 98 -8.66 15.16 -0.29
C GLN A 98 -7.64 15.29 0.84
N THR A 99 -7.25 14.19 1.46
CA THR A 99 -6.27 14.15 2.56
C THR A 99 -4.89 14.67 2.11
N LEU A 100 -4.46 14.33 0.89
CA LEU A 100 -3.21 14.84 0.33
C LEU A 100 -3.29 16.32 -0.06
N GLN A 101 -4.44 16.76 -0.55
CA GLN A 101 -4.70 18.18 -0.82
C GLN A 101 -4.63 19.02 0.47
N GLU A 102 -5.26 18.55 1.54
CA GLU A 102 -5.17 19.19 2.87
C GLU A 102 -3.72 19.25 3.36
N ALA A 103 -2.96 18.14 3.24
CA ALA A 103 -1.55 18.11 3.63
C ALA A 103 -0.74 19.15 2.85
N LYS A 104 -0.98 19.26 1.53
CA LYS A 104 -0.33 20.26 0.68
C LYS A 104 -0.65 21.69 1.11
N GLU A 105 -1.93 22.00 1.37
CA GLU A 105 -2.39 23.32 1.79
C GLU A 105 -1.82 23.73 3.16
N MET A 106 -1.65 22.75 4.05
CA MET A 106 -1.06 22.94 5.37
C MET A 106 0.48 22.91 5.38
N GLY A 107 1.13 22.79 4.21
CA GLY A 107 2.59 22.70 4.11
C GLY A 107 3.19 21.43 4.75
N GLN A 108 2.37 20.40 4.96
CA GLN A 108 2.76 19.13 5.57
C GLN A 108 3.42 18.22 4.54
N ARG A 109 4.33 17.35 5.01
CA ARG A 109 4.81 16.19 4.22
C ARG A 109 3.91 14.99 4.48
N ALA A 110 3.81 14.07 3.54
CA ALA A 110 2.98 12.88 3.65
C ALA A 110 3.78 11.59 3.54
N ILE A 111 3.52 10.65 4.47
CA ILE A 111 3.99 9.27 4.42
C ILE A 111 2.79 8.35 4.26
N ILE A 112 2.80 7.53 3.21
CA ILE A 112 1.76 6.54 2.94
C ILE A 112 2.12 5.23 3.62
N LEU A 113 1.16 4.62 4.31
CA LEU A 113 1.28 3.32 4.94
C LEU A 113 0.23 2.38 4.34
N SER A 114 0.65 1.24 3.81
CA SER A 114 -0.24 0.22 3.24
C SER A 114 0.22 -1.18 3.64
N HIS A 115 -0.66 -2.18 3.58
CA HIS A 115 -0.18 -3.55 3.71
C HIS A 115 0.53 -3.98 2.42
N GLN A 116 -0.12 -3.79 1.26
CA GLN A 116 0.38 -4.22 -0.04
C GLN A 116 1.27 -3.15 -0.71
N PRO A 117 2.33 -3.58 -1.43
CA PRO A 117 3.11 -2.74 -2.32
C PRO A 117 2.25 -2.00 -3.37
N ILE A 118 2.61 -0.74 -3.62
CA ILE A 118 1.95 0.13 -4.62
C ILE A 118 2.79 0.24 -5.90
N HIS A 119 4.12 0.30 -5.80
CA HIS A 119 4.96 0.47 -6.99
C HIS A 119 5.41 -0.89 -7.55
N PRO A 120 5.20 -1.19 -8.85
CA PRO A 120 5.51 -2.51 -9.42
C PRO A 120 7.00 -2.84 -9.41
N LYS A 121 7.88 -1.83 -9.31
CA LYS A 121 9.32 -2.01 -9.20
C LYS A 121 9.84 -2.13 -7.76
N SER A 122 9.01 -1.93 -6.74
CA SER A 122 9.46 -2.03 -5.34
C SER A 122 9.35 -3.44 -4.77
N SER A 123 8.65 -4.37 -5.43
CA SER A 123 8.42 -5.73 -4.95
C SER A 123 8.09 -6.70 -6.09
N SER A 124 7.88 -7.99 -5.78
CA SER A 124 7.30 -8.95 -6.73
C SER A 124 5.92 -8.49 -7.24
N PRO A 125 5.64 -8.59 -8.55
CA PRO A 125 4.33 -8.23 -9.10
C PRO A 125 3.14 -8.99 -8.48
N VAL A 126 3.36 -10.22 -7.99
CA VAL A 126 2.31 -11.03 -7.36
C VAL A 126 1.76 -10.42 -6.07
N CYS A 127 2.53 -9.54 -5.42
CA CYS A 127 2.18 -8.88 -4.16
C CYS A 127 1.59 -7.48 -4.36
N LEU A 128 1.50 -7.01 -5.61
CA LEU A 128 1.09 -5.66 -5.94
C LEU A 128 -0.42 -5.47 -5.66
N ILE A 129 -0.81 -4.29 -5.20
CA ILE A 129 -2.23 -3.94 -5.07
C ILE A 129 -2.93 -3.96 -6.46
N TRP A 130 -4.19 -4.44 -6.54
CA TRP A 130 -4.86 -4.65 -7.83
C TRP A 130 -4.96 -3.38 -8.68
N ASN A 131 -5.34 -2.27 -8.07
CA ASN A 131 -5.45 -0.97 -8.74
C ASN A 131 -4.25 -0.06 -8.48
N TYR A 132 -3.04 -0.62 -8.50
CA TYR A 132 -1.81 0.11 -8.22
C TYR A 132 -1.64 1.36 -9.08
N GLU A 133 -2.10 1.35 -10.34
CA GLU A 133 -1.98 2.49 -11.24
C GLU A 133 -2.78 3.69 -10.73
N GLU A 134 -4.01 3.47 -10.26
CA GLU A 134 -4.86 4.54 -9.72
C GLU A 134 -4.23 5.16 -8.47
N VAL A 135 -3.78 4.33 -7.54
CA VAL A 135 -3.13 4.77 -6.30
C VAL A 135 -1.82 5.49 -6.63
N LEU A 136 -0.96 4.89 -7.46
CA LEU A 136 0.34 5.46 -7.83
C LEU A 136 0.19 6.80 -8.56
N ASN A 137 -0.81 6.94 -9.43
CA ASN A 137 -1.07 8.19 -10.12
C ASN A 137 -1.51 9.29 -9.15
N ILE A 138 -2.38 8.98 -8.17
CA ILE A 138 -2.71 9.91 -7.07
C ILE A 138 -1.43 10.37 -6.37
N LEU A 139 -0.56 9.43 -5.94
CA LEU A 139 0.66 9.80 -5.22
C LEU A 139 1.58 10.68 -6.06
N ARG A 140 1.68 10.41 -7.38
CA ARG A 140 2.46 11.23 -8.33
C ARG A 140 1.89 12.63 -8.50
N ASP A 141 0.57 12.80 -8.52
CA ASP A 141 -0.09 14.11 -8.59
C ASP A 141 0.29 14.99 -7.38
N TYR A 142 0.56 14.37 -6.23
CA TYR A 142 0.98 15.01 -4.98
C TYR A 142 2.47 14.80 -4.68
N ARG A 143 3.32 14.67 -5.70
CA ARG A 143 4.78 14.42 -5.53
C ARG A 143 5.55 15.47 -4.71
N SER A 144 5.04 16.70 -4.63
CA SER A 144 5.62 17.77 -3.79
C SER A 144 5.25 17.65 -2.31
N THR A 145 4.38 16.70 -1.97
CA THR A 145 3.83 16.49 -0.62
C THR A 145 4.19 15.10 -0.12
N VAL A 146 4.05 14.08 -0.97
CA VAL A 146 4.38 12.69 -0.63
C VAL A 146 5.89 12.48 -0.68
N ILE A 147 6.46 11.99 0.42
CA ILE A 147 7.91 11.72 0.51
C ILE A 147 8.22 10.22 0.44
N ALA A 148 7.36 9.37 1.00
CA ALA A 148 7.57 7.93 1.02
C ALA A 148 6.25 7.16 1.14
N SER A 149 6.31 5.89 0.73
CA SER A 149 5.33 4.85 1.00
C SER A 149 6.04 3.66 1.65
N PHE A 150 5.57 3.24 2.82
CA PHE A 150 6.01 2.02 3.49
C PHE A 150 4.93 0.97 3.45
N CYS A 151 5.32 -0.26 3.18
CA CYS A 151 4.41 -1.41 3.13
C CYS A 151 5.08 -2.72 3.55
N GLY A 152 4.30 -3.79 3.65
CA GLY A 152 4.76 -5.14 3.93
C GLY A 152 4.34 -6.09 2.80
N HIS A 153 3.64 -7.17 3.18
CA HIS A 153 3.06 -8.20 2.31
C HIS A 153 4.08 -9.03 1.49
N ALA A 154 4.98 -8.41 0.76
CA ALA A 154 6.11 -9.09 0.11
C ALA A 154 7.25 -9.31 1.13
N HIS A 155 7.30 -10.50 1.71
CA HIS A 155 8.16 -10.83 2.86
C HIS A 155 9.67 -10.61 2.62
N LYS A 156 10.14 -10.75 1.37
CA LYS A 156 11.54 -10.49 0.98
C LYS A 156 11.94 -9.01 1.09
N GLY A 157 10.97 -8.11 1.31
CA GLY A 157 11.17 -6.68 1.23
C GLY A 157 11.46 -6.21 -0.19
N GLY A 158 11.96 -4.98 -0.29
CA GLY A 158 12.26 -4.33 -1.56
C GLY A 158 12.20 -2.82 -1.48
N TYR A 159 12.67 -2.17 -2.54
CA TYR A 159 12.79 -0.72 -2.58
C TYR A 159 12.77 -0.22 -4.02
N HIS A 160 12.12 0.93 -4.24
CA HIS A 160 12.23 1.68 -5.48
C HIS A 160 12.04 3.18 -5.23
N ARG A 161 12.86 4.02 -5.87
CA ARG A 161 12.59 5.44 -6.01
C ARG A 161 11.94 5.69 -7.37
N ASP A 162 10.72 6.19 -7.39
CA ASP A 162 10.02 6.48 -8.64
C ASP A 162 10.61 7.75 -9.27
N MET A 163 11.37 7.61 -10.35
CA MET A 163 12.05 8.74 -11.00
C MET A 163 11.11 9.84 -11.51
N LYS A 164 9.82 9.55 -11.72
CA LYS A 164 8.83 10.54 -12.17
C LYS A 164 8.38 11.49 -11.06
N SER A 165 8.31 11.00 -9.82
CA SER A 165 7.83 11.75 -8.66
C SER A 165 8.91 12.06 -7.63
N GLY A 166 9.99 11.28 -7.62
CA GLY A 166 10.99 11.27 -6.56
C GLY A 166 10.59 10.47 -5.31
N ILE A 167 9.35 9.99 -5.23
CA ILE A 167 8.79 9.29 -4.06
C ILE A 167 9.53 7.96 -3.83
N HIS A 168 9.83 7.68 -2.56
CA HIS A 168 10.42 6.41 -2.14
C HIS A 168 9.34 5.38 -1.80
N PHE A 169 9.45 4.18 -2.38
CA PHE A 169 8.57 3.05 -2.07
C PHE A 169 9.41 1.96 -1.39
N ARG A 170 9.15 1.71 -0.11
CA ARG A 170 9.87 0.75 0.72
C ARG A 170 8.93 -0.37 1.17
N VAL A 171 9.31 -1.60 0.88
CA VAL A 171 8.66 -2.81 1.38
C VAL A 171 9.51 -3.36 2.50
N ILE A 172 8.97 -3.46 3.72
CA ILE A 172 9.69 -3.96 4.90
C ILE A 172 9.66 -5.49 4.92
N GLU A 173 10.82 -6.08 5.23
CA GLU A 173 10.99 -7.52 5.36
C GLU A 173 10.12 -8.09 6.50
N ALA A 174 9.54 -9.26 6.30
CA ALA A 174 8.57 -9.81 7.24
C ALA A 174 9.24 -10.43 8.47
N VAL A 175 8.73 -10.08 9.66
CA VAL A 175 9.15 -10.72 10.91
C VAL A 175 8.88 -12.23 10.92
N LEU A 176 7.82 -12.68 10.23
CA LEU A 176 7.41 -14.08 10.12
C LEU A 176 8.51 -14.99 9.54
N GLU A 177 9.36 -14.47 8.65
CA GLU A 177 10.44 -15.24 8.00
C GLU A 177 11.81 -14.98 8.67
N SER A 178 11.82 -14.39 9.86
CA SER A 178 13.08 -14.12 10.57
C SER A 178 13.67 -15.41 11.12
N PRO A 179 14.98 -15.65 10.94
CA PRO A 179 15.66 -16.72 11.68
C PRO A 179 15.72 -16.37 13.17
N ASP A 180 15.90 -17.39 14.01
CA ASP A 180 16.15 -17.17 15.43
C ASP A 180 17.50 -16.46 15.67
N PRO A 181 17.57 -15.49 16.61
CA PRO A 181 16.45 -14.94 17.36
C PRO A 181 15.56 -14.01 16.50
N ILE A 182 14.24 -14.15 16.63
CA ILE A 182 13.26 -13.31 15.90
C ILE A 182 13.43 -11.83 16.30
N LYS A 183 13.98 -11.02 15.38
CA LYS A 183 14.32 -9.62 15.65
C LYS A 183 14.16 -8.66 14.45
N THR A 184 13.38 -9.04 13.44
CA THR A 184 13.20 -8.17 12.26
C THR A 184 12.21 -7.05 12.56
N PHE A 185 12.72 -5.83 12.65
CA PHE A 185 11.94 -4.58 12.76
C PHE A 185 12.79 -3.40 12.27
N GLY A 186 12.20 -2.21 12.20
CA GLY A 186 12.95 -1.00 11.92
C GLY A 186 12.38 0.22 12.63
N ILE A 187 13.23 1.22 12.83
CA ILE A 187 12.87 2.53 13.38
C ILE A 187 13.17 3.57 12.30
N VAL A 188 12.17 4.38 11.95
CA VAL A 188 12.34 5.48 11.00
C VAL A 188 12.52 6.78 11.77
N ASP A 189 13.70 7.37 11.68
CA ASP A 189 13.95 8.72 12.14
C ASP A 189 13.62 9.71 11.00
N VAL A 190 12.89 10.77 11.35
CA VAL A 190 12.46 11.80 10.40
C VAL A 190 13.32 13.03 10.59
N HIS A 191 14.07 13.41 9.56
CA HIS A 191 14.86 14.63 9.52
C HIS A 191 14.22 15.68 8.61
N SER A 192 14.78 16.89 8.61
CA SER A 192 14.32 17.98 7.73
C SER A 192 14.59 17.70 6.25
N ASP A 193 15.58 16.87 5.93
CA ASP A 193 16.09 16.62 4.57
C ASP A 193 16.00 15.16 4.12
N ARG A 194 15.73 14.21 5.04
CA ARG A 194 15.63 12.79 4.74
C ARG A 194 14.82 12.00 5.77
N LEU A 195 14.51 10.75 5.43
CA LEU A 195 14.15 9.70 6.38
C LEU A 195 15.33 8.74 6.56
N GLU A 196 15.60 8.32 7.79
CA GLU A 196 16.62 7.32 8.12
C GLU A 196 15.94 6.08 8.71
N LEU A 197 15.90 4.98 7.96
CA LEU A 197 15.45 3.69 8.47
C LEU A 197 16.64 2.97 9.12
N ARG A 198 16.57 2.75 10.42
CA ARG A 198 17.47 1.87 11.19
C ARG A 198 16.80 0.52 11.36
N GLY A 199 17.22 -0.47 10.57
CA GLY A 199 16.70 -1.83 10.64
C GLY A 199 17.51 -2.76 11.54
N ASP A 200 16.84 -3.76 12.10
CA ASP A 200 17.45 -4.93 12.77
C ASP A 200 16.92 -6.23 12.13
N GLY A 201 17.61 -7.33 12.35
CA GLY A 201 17.32 -8.62 11.74
C GLY A 201 17.47 -8.56 10.22
N ALA A 202 16.43 -8.97 9.50
CA ALA A 202 16.39 -8.91 8.04
C ALA A 202 16.05 -7.51 7.49
N CYS A 203 15.57 -6.60 8.35
CA CYS A 203 15.19 -5.26 7.93
C CYS A 203 16.45 -4.47 7.58
N LYS A 204 16.60 -4.10 6.30
CA LYS A 204 17.77 -3.34 5.84
C LYS A 204 17.61 -1.87 6.21
N SER A 205 18.65 -1.31 6.84
CA SER A 205 18.78 0.12 7.04
C SER A 205 18.93 0.85 5.70
N ALA A 206 18.40 2.07 5.62
CA ALA A 206 18.45 2.88 4.40
C ALA A 206 18.17 4.36 4.73
N SER A 207 18.66 5.24 3.86
CA SER A 207 18.35 6.68 3.89
C SER A 207 17.56 7.07 2.65
N TYR A 208 16.54 7.91 2.82
CA TYR A 208 15.64 8.39 1.76
C TYR A 208 15.65 9.92 1.74
N ASP A 209 16.35 10.52 0.79
CA ASP A 209 16.49 11.97 0.68
C ASP A 209 15.22 12.66 0.14
N PHE A 210 15.05 13.94 0.46
CA PHE A 210 13.93 14.75 -0.04
C PHE A 210 14.32 15.66 -1.20
N SER A 211 15.36 15.32 -1.98
CA SER A 211 15.87 16.23 -3.03
C SER A 211 14.82 16.56 -4.11
N HIS A 212 13.83 15.68 -4.33
CA HIS A 212 12.72 15.94 -5.26
C HIS A 212 11.77 17.05 -4.81
N LEU A 213 11.82 17.45 -3.53
CA LEU A 213 11.06 18.59 -3.02
C LEU A 213 11.70 19.94 -3.37
N ASN A 214 12.99 19.95 -3.77
CA ASN A 214 13.74 21.18 -4.07
C ASN A 214 13.72 21.57 -5.55
N THR A 215 13.16 20.72 -6.42
CA THR A 215 12.96 21.02 -7.84
C THR A 215 11.72 21.88 -8.03
N PHE A 216 11.92 23.21 -7.98
CA PHE A 216 10.98 24.23 -8.46
C PHE A 216 11.47 24.78 -9.80
#